data_AF-A0A969DK49-F1
#
_entry.id   AF-A0A969DK49-F1
#
_cell.length_a   1.000
_cell.length_b   1.000
_cell.length_c   1.000
_cell.angle_alpha   90.00
_cell.angle_beta   90.00
_cell.angle_gamma   90.00
#
_symmetry.space_group_name_H-M   'P 1'
#
loop_
_entity.id
_entity.type
_entity.pdbx_description
1 polymer ?
#
loop_
_entity_poly.entity_id
_entity_poly.type
_entity_poly.pdbx_seq_one_letter_code
_entity_poly.pdbx_strand_id
1 'polypeptide(L)'
;LQDVGATNAQVLGVLPFRDRWFGKTQAQESRAAVEGMRDEVTEDLILPSIRESERYKQAINKRTTLGELGYTELEYPFEILTEKISKLIGSK
;
A
#
# COMPACT_ATOMS: atom_id res chain seq x y z
N LEU A 1 -14.38 -8.20 -17.36
CA LEU A 1 -13.92 -6.94 -18.01
C LEU A 1 -12.68 -7.18 -18.87
N GLN A 2 -11.63 -7.82 -18.34
CA GLN A 2 -10.58 -8.43 -19.18
C GLN A 2 -11.14 -9.57 -20.05
N ASP A 3 -12.01 -10.42 -19.50
CA ASP A 3 -12.61 -11.56 -20.25
C ASP A 3 -13.52 -11.17 -21.41
N VAL A 4 -13.92 -9.90 -21.46
CA VAL A 4 -14.74 -9.33 -22.55
C VAL A 4 -13.86 -8.53 -23.53
N GLY A 5 -12.53 -8.54 -23.36
CA GLY A 5 -11.55 -7.87 -24.23
C GLY A 5 -11.59 -6.34 -24.17
N ALA A 6 -12.32 -5.75 -23.22
CA ALA A 6 -12.53 -4.30 -23.16
C ALA A 6 -11.29 -3.53 -22.65
N THR A 7 -10.33 -4.21 -22.02
CA THR A 7 -9.11 -3.60 -21.49
C THR A 7 -7.98 -4.60 -21.30
N ASN A 8 -6.75 -4.13 -21.49
CA ASN A 8 -5.51 -4.83 -21.13
C ASN A 8 -4.96 -4.38 -19.76
N ALA A 9 -5.76 -3.64 -18.97
CA ALA A 9 -5.35 -3.20 -17.64
C ALA A 9 -5.05 -4.39 -16.74
N GLN A 10 -4.01 -4.28 -15.91
CA GLN A 10 -3.61 -5.30 -14.93
C GLN A 10 -3.71 -4.71 -13.52
N VAL A 11 -4.10 -5.55 -12.55
CA VAL A 11 -4.11 -5.17 -11.13
C VAL A 11 -2.66 -5.17 -10.63
N LEU A 12 -2.19 -4.03 -10.13
CA LEU A 12 -0.82 -3.87 -9.64
C LEU A 12 -0.61 -4.43 -8.22
N GLY A 13 -1.67 -4.37 -7.41
CA GLY A 13 -1.70 -4.84 -6.05
C GLY A 13 -2.85 -4.21 -5.26
N VAL A 14 -3.05 -4.74 -4.06
CA VAL A 14 -3.97 -4.24 -3.03
C VAL A 14 -3.13 -3.65 -1.91
N LEU A 15 -3.46 -2.43 -1.49
CA LEU A 15 -2.72 -1.70 -0.47
C LEU A 15 -3.56 -1.61 0.81
N PRO A 16 -3.29 -2.41 1.85
CA PRO A 16 -4.01 -2.29 3.11
C PRO A 16 -3.83 -0.90 3.72
N PHE A 17 -4.92 -0.28 4.16
CA PHE A 17 -4.92 1.09 4.66
C PHE A 17 -5.42 1.16 6.11
N ARG A 18 -4.85 2.09 6.89
CA ARG A 18 -5.11 2.26 8.33
C ARG A 18 -4.87 0.99 9.12
N ASP A 19 -3.79 0.31 8.78
CA ASP A 19 -3.36 -0.86 9.53
C ASP A 19 -2.85 -0.42 10.91
N ARG A 20 -3.52 -0.86 11.98
CA ARG A 20 -3.25 -0.42 13.34
C ARG A 20 -2.19 -1.29 14.00
N TRP A 21 -1.17 -0.65 14.56
CA TRP A 21 -0.07 -1.29 15.27
C TRP A 21 0.16 -0.66 16.65
N PHE A 22 0.48 -1.49 17.63
CA PHE A 22 0.93 -1.12 18.97
C PHE A 22 2.38 -1.59 19.14
N GLY A 23 3.33 -0.71 18.86
CA GLY A 23 4.74 -1.08 18.77
C GLY A 23 4.96 -2.10 17.64
N LYS A 24 5.43 -3.30 18.00
CA LYS A 24 5.64 -4.42 17.05
C LYS A 24 4.43 -5.35 16.92
N THR A 25 3.33 -5.07 17.63
CA THR A 25 2.14 -5.92 17.65
C THR A 25 1.04 -5.29 16.82
N GLN A 26 0.64 -5.95 15.73
CA GLN A 26 -0.53 -5.54 14.93
C GLN A 26 -1.83 -5.80 15.70
N ALA A 27 -2.80 -4.87 15.59
CA ALA A 27 -4.12 -5.05 16.17
C ALA A 27 -4.84 -6.25 15.54
N GLN A 28 -5.59 -7.01 16.35
CA GLN A 28 -6.27 -8.24 15.90
C GLN A 28 -7.23 -7.99 14.74
N GLU A 29 -8.03 -6.93 14.82
CA GLU A 29 -8.99 -6.55 13.76
C GLU A 29 -8.26 -6.20 12.45
N SER A 30 -7.16 -5.44 12.52
CA SER A 30 -6.37 -5.11 11.34
C SER A 30 -5.72 -6.34 10.73
N ARG A 31 -5.20 -7.26 11.56
CA ARG A 31 -4.65 -8.53 11.08
C ARG A 31 -5.70 -9.35 10.35
N ALA A 32 -6.86 -9.57 10.98
CA ALA A 32 -7.95 -10.35 10.39
C ALA A 32 -8.44 -9.75 9.07
N ALA A 33 -8.51 -8.42 8.97
CA ALA A 33 -8.88 -7.74 7.73
C ALA A 33 -7.83 -7.95 6.61
N VAL A 34 -6.53 -7.86 6.95
CA VAL A 34 -5.45 -8.10 5.97
C VAL A 34 -5.41 -9.57 5.54
N GLU A 35 -5.63 -10.50 6.47
CA GLU A 35 -5.78 -11.94 6.16
C GLU A 35 -6.96 -12.17 5.24
N GLY A 36 -8.13 -11.57 5.51
CA GLY A 36 -9.27 -11.66 4.60
C GLY A 36 -8.98 -11.10 3.21
N MET A 37 -8.18 -10.02 3.08
CA MET A 37 -7.73 -9.56 1.76
C MET A 37 -6.86 -10.60 1.04
N ARG A 38 -5.97 -11.30 1.76
CA ARG A 38 -5.13 -12.37 1.19
C ARG A 38 -5.91 -13.61 0.77
N ASP A 39 -7.06 -13.86 1.39
CA ASP A 39 -7.90 -14.99 0.98
C ASP A 39 -8.63 -14.67 -0.34
N GLU A 40 -8.94 -13.40 -0.60
CA GLU A 40 -9.66 -12.93 -1.80
C GLU A 40 -8.75 -12.69 -3.01
N VAL A 41 -7.48 -12.36 -2.78
CA VAL A 41 -6.49 -12.15 -3.85
C VAL A 41 -5.23 -12.94 -3.60
N THR A 42 -4.47 -13.27 -4.64
CA THR A 42 -3.16 -13.94 -4.45
C THR A 42 -2.23 -13.13 -3.56
N GLU A 43 -1.50 -13.77 -2.65
CA GLU A 43 -0.56 -13.15 -1.69
C GLU A 43 0.37 -12.12 -2.36
N ASP A 44 0.86 -12.39 -3.57
CA ASP A 44 1.76 -11.51 -4.34
C ASP A 44 1.16 -10.14 -4.71
N LEU A 45 -0.17 -10.02 -4.65
CA LEU A 45 -0.90 -8.78 -4.86
C LEU A 45 -1.03 -7.95 -3.57
N ILE A 46 -0.89 -8.53 -2.38
CA ILE A 46 -0.97 -7.75 -1.14
C ILE A 46 0.35 -6.99 -0.92
N LEU A 47 0.27 -5.66 -0.98
CA LEU A 47 1.39 -4.77 -0.74
C LEU A 47 1.58 -4.51 0.77
N PRO A 48 2.75 -3.99 1.20
CA PRO A 48 2.94 -3.53 2.57
C PRO A 48 1.87 -2.51 2.97
N SER A 49 1.42 -2.54 4.23
CA SER A 49 0.30 -1.71 4.67
C SER A 49 0.69 -0.26 4.95
N ILE A 50 -0.24 0.65 4.67
CA ILE A 50 -0.21 2.02 5.20
C ILE A 50 -0.67 1.96 6.66
N ARG A 51 0.26 2.21 7.58
CA ARG A 51 -0.04 2.25 9.02
C ARG A 51 -1.03 3.36 9.38
N GLU A 52 -1.86 3.13 10.39
CA GLU A 52 -2.66 4.19 11.00
C GLU A 52 -1.73 5.23 11.66
N SER A 53 -1.74 6.46 11.14
CA SER A 53 -0.91 7.57 11.65
C SER A 53 -1.46 8.93 11.23
N GLU A 54 -1.38 9.92 12.11
CA GLU A 54 -1.74 11.31 11.78
C GLU A 54 -0.69 12.01 10.90
N ARG A 55 0.51 11.42 10.75
CA ARG A 55 1.60 12.00 9.94
C ARG A 55 1.24 12.13 8.47
N TYR A 56 0.47 11.19 7.91
CA TYR A 56 -0.04 11.28 6.54
C TYR A 56 -0.90 12.53 6.35
N LYS A 57 -1.82 12.84 7.29
CA LYS A 57 -2.64 14.06 7.22
C LYS A 57 -1.78 15.31 7.32
N GLN A 58 -0.77 15.30 8.20
CA GLN A 58 0.17 16.43 8.33
C GLN A 58 0.95 16.67 7.03
N ALA A 59 1.47 15.61 6.40
CA ALA A 59 2.18 15.67 5.12
C ALA A 59 1.29 16.26 4.01
N ILE A 60 0.08 15.73 3.88
CA ILE A 60 -0.92 16.20 2.90
C ILE A 60 -1.23 17.69 3.12
N ASN A 61 -1.53 18.09 4.35
CA ASN A 61 -1.87 19.48 4.67
C ASN A 61 -0.72 20.46 4.38
N LYS A 62 0.52 20.02 4.57
CA LYS A 62 1.74 20.80 4.30
C LYS A 62 2.24 20.68 2.87
N ARG A 63 1.61 19.83 2.03
CA ARG A 63 2.04 19.53 0.65
C ARG A 63 3.50 19.10 0.55
N THR A 64 3.88 18.24 1.47
CA THR A 64 5.25 17.72 1.65
C THR A 64 5.17 16.21 1.76
N THR A 65 6.27 15.50 1.53
CA THR A 65 6.33 14.05 1.72
C THR A 65 6.47 13.70 3.21
N LEU A 66 6.32 12.42 3.57
CA LEU A 66 6.55 11.98 4.95
C LEU A 66 8.05 12.02 5.28
N GLY A 67 8.91 11.71 4.32
CA GLY A 67 10.36 11.81 4.43
C GLY A 67 10.81 13.24 4.70
N GLU A 68 10.21 14.22 4.03
CA GLU A 68 10.45 15.66 4.30
C GLU A 68 9.98 16.08 5.71
N LEU A 69 9.02 15.38 6.31
CA LEU A 69 8.63 15.55 7.71
C LEU A 69 9.46 14.73 8.71
N GLY A 70 10.41 13.91 8.23
CA GLY A 70 11.24 13.04 9.05
C GLY A 70 10.62 11.69 9.41
N TYR A 71 9.61 11.22 8.66
CA TYR A 71 8.90 9.95 8.87
C TYR A 71 9.04 9.00 7.65
N THR A 72 10.26 8.83 7.13
CA THR A 72 10.54 8.00 5.94
C THR A 72 10.10 6.55 6.10
N GLU A 73 10.06 6.01 7.31
CA GLU A 73 9.60 4.65 7.58
C GLU A 73 8.12 4.41 7.20
N LEU A 74 7.33 5.49 7.12
CA LEU A 74 5.93 5.45 6.68
C LEU A 74 5.79 5.49 5.15
N GLU A 75 6.89 5.72 4.41
CA GLU A 75 6.87 5.79 2.94
C GLU A 75 7.07 4.44 2.26
N TYR A 76 7.56 3.43 2.99
CA TYR A 76 7.86 2.11 2.44
C TYR A 76 6.75 1.50 1.55
N PRO A 77 5.45 1.56 1.90
CA PRO A 77 4.39 1.08 1.02
C PRO A 77 4.36 1.77 -0.35
N PHE A 78 4.67 3.07 -0.39
CA PHE A 78 4.73 3.85 -1.63
C PHE A 78 6.02 3.63 -2.41
N GLU A 79 7.13 3.36 -1.73
CA GLU A 79 8.40 2.98 -2.38
C GLU A 79 8.20 1.68 -3.18
N ILE A 80 7.60 0.66 -2.58
CA ILE A 80 7.29 -0.62 -3.25
C ILE A 80 6.31 -0.41 -4.42
N LEU A 81 5.29 0.43 -4.23
CA LEU A 81 4.35 0.76 -5.30
C LEU A 81 5.06 1.45 -6.47
N THR A 82 5.91 2.42 -6.18
CA THR A 82 6.69 3.17 -7.18
C THR A 82 7.66 2.26 -7.92
N GLU A 83 8.31 1.33 -7.23
CA GLU A 83 9.17 0.31 -7.83
C GLU A 83 8.38 -0.58 -8.80
N LYS A 84 7.20 -1.06 -8.40
CA LYS A 84 6.32 -1.86 -9.27
C LYS A 84 5.89 -1.08 -10.52
N ILE A 85 5.48 0.18 -10.35
CA ILE A 85 5.13 1.06 -11.48
C ILE A 85 6.35 1.24 -12.40
N SER A 86 7.51 1.52 -11.84
CA SER A 86 8.74 1.76 -12.60
C SER A 86 9.17 0.55 -13.41
N LYS A 87 9.04 -0.68 -12.86
CA LYS A 87 9.31 -1.91 -13.60
C LYS A 87 8.38 -2.11 -14.80
N LEU A 88 7.12 -1.73 -14.67
CA LEU A 88 6.14 -1.83 -15.75
C LEU A 88 6.39 -0.80 -16.85
N ILE A 89 6.77 0.43 -16.48
CA ILE A 89 7.06 1.50 -17.44
C ILE A 89 8.44 1.31 -18.10
N GLY A 90 9.43 0.81 -17.35
CA GLY A 90 10.81 0.60 -17.78
C GLY A 90 11.09 -0.73 -18.49
N SER A 91 10.11 -1.65 -18.59
CA SER A 91 10.22 -2.88 -19.40
C SER A 91 9.91 -2.65 -20.88
N LYS A 92 10.47 -1.59 -21.46
CA LYS A 92 10.51 -1.36 -22.91
C LYS A 92 11.92 -1.53 -23.45
#